data_AF-A0AAC8ZVJ8-F1
#
_entry.id   AF-A0AAC8ZVJ8-F1
#
_cell.length_a   1.000
_cell.length_b   1.000
_cell.length_c   1.000
_cell.angle_alpha   90.00
_cell.angle_beta   90.00
_cell.angle_gamma   90.00
#
_symmetry.space_group_name_H-M   'P 1'
#
loop_
_entity.id
_entity.type
_entity.pdbx_description
1 polymer ?
#
loop_
_entity_poly.entity_id
_entity_poly.type
_entity_poly.pdbx_seq_one_letter_code
_entity_poly.pdbx_strand_id
1 'polypeptide(L)'
;MMAEEEAAGMAALSICESLVIAMVEKGFFTVEEVRGLLEDAAAPYLRQDQQRSEMQEPLLLHHDMAVRLIERLVIQVDAAGPLRRG
;
A
#
# COMPACT_ATOMS: atom_id res chain seq x y z
N MET A 1 -17.04 8.32 15.73
CA MET A 1 -16.58 9.18 14.62
C MET A 1 -15.15 8.85 14.21
N MET A 2 -14.08 9.39 14.82
CA MET A 2 -12.69 9.11 14.38
C MET A 2 -12.34 7.60 14.34
N ALA A 3 -12.73 6.83 15.36
CA ALA A 3 -12.45 5.38 15.40
C ALA A 3 -13.25 4.56 14.37
N GLU A 4 -14.44 5.03 13.96
CA GLU A 4 -15.25 4.35 12.94
C GLU A 4 -14.72 4.66 11.53
N GLU A 5 -14.26 5.89 11.31
CA GLU A 5 -13.60 6.31 10.07
C GLU A 5 -12.26 5.57 9.90
N GLU A 6 -11.50 5.41 10.97
CA GLU A 6 -10.24 4.65 10.97
C GLU A 6 -10.49 3.16 10.69
N ALA A 7 -11.53 2.57 11.30
CA ALA A 7 -11.93 1.19 11.03
C ALA A 7 -12.42 0.98 9.59
N ALA A 8 -13.22 1.93 9.06
CA ALA A 8 -13.68 1.90 7.67
C ALA A 8 -12.51 2.05 6.68
N GLY A 9 -11.55 2.92 6.98
CA GLY A 9 -10.31 3.08 6.20
C GLY A 9 -9.50 1.78 6.17
N MET A 10 -9.29 1.15 7.32
CA MET A 10 -8.57 -0.12 7.42
C MET A 10 -9.29 -1.26 6.67
N ALA A 11 -10.62 -1.31 6.74
CA ALA A 11 -11.40 -2.30 5.98
C ALA A 11 -11.26 -2.09 4.46
N ALA A 12 -11.38 -0.86 3.98
CA ALA A 12 -11.21 -0.53 2.56
C ALA A 12 -9.81 -0.90 2.05
N LEU A 13 -8.78 -0.61 2.84
CA LEU A 13 -7.39 -0.97 2.52
C LEU A 13 -7.19 -2.49 2.44
N SER A 14 -7.74 -3.24 3.40
CA SER A 14 -7.64 -4.70 3.39
C SER A 14 -8.35 -5.34 2.19
N ILE A 15 -9.47 -4.75 1.75
CA ILE A 15 -10.18 -5.17 0.52
C ILE A 15 -9.30 -4.89 -0.70
N CYS A 16 -8.70 -3.70 -0.80
CA CYS A 16 -7.82 -3.34 -1.90
C CYS A 16 -6.57 -4.25 -1.95
N GLU A 17 -5.96 -4.56 -0.81
CA GLU A 17 -4.84 -5.52 -0.67
C GLU A 17 -5.23 -6.89 -1.23
N SER A 18 -6.36 -7.43 -0.77
CA SER A 18 -6.85 -8.74 -1.23
C SER A 18 -7.14 -8.76 -2.73
N LEU A 19 -7.70 -7.67 -3.25
CA LEU A 19 -8.03 -7.53 -4.66
C LEU A 19 -6.76 -7.49 -5.53
N VAL A 20 -5.75 -6.71 -5.14
CA VAL A 20 -4.47 -6.61 -5.87
C VAL A 20 -3.76 -7.96 -5.90
N ILE A 21 -3.68 -8.65 -4.76
CA ILE A 21 -3.09 -9.99 -4.66
C ILE A 21 -3.81 -10.96 -5.61
N ALA A 22 -5.15 -11.00 -5.57
CA ALA A 22 -5.93 -11.87 -6.43
C ALA A 22 -5.76 -11.56 -7.94
N MET A 23 -5.52 -10.28 -8.30
CA MET A 23 -5.23 -9.89 -9.68
C MET A 23 -3.86 -10.37 -10.14
N VAL A 24 -2.84 -10.34 -9.27
CA VAL A 24 -1.50 -10.90 -9.54
C VAL A 24 -1.57 -12.42 -9.70
N GLU A 25 -2.25 -13.12 -8.77
CA GLU A 25 -2.41 -14.58 -8.81
C GLU A 25 -3.11 -15.07 -10.09
N LYS A 26 -4.06 -14.28 -10.60
CA LYS A 26 -4.77 -14.57 -11.86
C LYS A 26 -4.02 -14.11 -13.11
N GLY A 27 -2.87 -13.46 -12.96
CA GLY A 27 -2.03 -12.98 -14.05
C GLY A 27 -2.60 -11.77 -14.79
N PHE A 28 -3.46 -10.96 -14.16
CA PHE A 28 -3.90 -9.67 -14.72
C PHE A 28 -2.79 -8.63 -14.68
N PHE A 29 -1.90 -8.72 -13.70
CA PHE A 29 -0.70 -7.91 -13.57
C PHE A 29 0.49 -8.81 -13.23
N THR A 30 1.68 -8.39 -13.66
CA THR A 30 2.91 -9.00 -13.14
C THR A 30 3.25 -8.44 -11.76
N VAL A 31 4.10 -9.17 -11.03
CA VAL A 31 4.62 -8.71 -9.73
C VAL A 31 5.34 -7.37 -9.90
N GLU A 32 6.09 -7.21 -10.99
CA GLU A 32 6.85 -6.00 -11.29
C GLU A 32 5.95 -4.80 -11.60
N GLU A 33 4.84 -5.01 -12.33
CA GLU A 33 3.86 -3.95 -12.61
C GLU A 33 3.20 -3.43 -11.33
N VAL A 34 2.80 -4.34 -10.44
CA VAL A 34 2.21 -3.96 -9.16
C VAL A 34 3.25 -3.34 -8.24
N ARG A 35 4.48 -3.86 -8.20
CA ARG A 35 5.57 -3.26 -7.42
C ARG A 35 5.82 -1.82 -7.87
N GLY A 36 5.96 -1.55 -9.17
CA GLY A 36 6.17 -0.20 -9.68
C GLY A 36 5.04 0.75 -9.32
N LEU A 37 3.78 0.28 -9.40
CA LEU A 37 2.61 1.06 -8.96
C LEU A 37 2.68 1.42 -7.46
N LEU A 38 3.08 0.46 -6.62
CA LEU A 38 3.20 0.66 -5.17
C LEU A 38 4.36 1.61 -4.83
N GLU A 39 5.50 1.49 -5.51
CA GLU A 39 6.63 2.41 -5.38
C GLU A 39 6.25 3.84 -5.78
N ASP A 40 5.54 4.00 -6.90
CA ASP A 40 5.02 5.29 -7.35
C ASP A 40 4.01 5.87 -6.36
N ALA A 41 3.16 5.02 -5.76
CA ALA A 41 2.24 5.44 -4.71
C ALA A 41 2.96 5.86 -3.43
N ALA A 42 4.10 5.24 -3.09
CA ALA A 42 4.95 5.61 -1.95
C ALA A 42 5.78 6.87 -2.20
N ALA A 43 6.11 7.19 -3.45
CA ALA A 43 7.04 8.27 -3.79
C ALA A 43 6.65 9.68 -3.25
N PRO A 44 5.37 10.10 -3.24
CA PRO A 44 4.96 11.37 -2.63
C PRO A 44 5.24 11.41 -1.13
N TYR A 45 5.15 10.25 -0.46
CA TYR A 45 5.39 10.13 0.96
C TYR A 45 6.89 10.26 1.26
N LEU A 46 7.73 9.55 0.50
CA LEU A 46 9.20 9.61 0.65
C LEU A 46 9.81 10.98 0.33
N ARG A 47 9.21 11.76 -0.60
CA ARG A 47 9.71 13.10 -0.95
C ARG A 47 9.38 14.17 0.10
N GLN A 48 8.36 13.95 0.93
CA GLN A 48 7.91 14.91 1.93
C GLN A 48 8.76 14.96 3.20
N ASP A 49 9.75 14.08 3.35
CA ASP A 49 10.74 14.17 4.44
C ASP A 49 11.50 15.52 4.45
N GLN A 50 11.57 16.22 3.32
CA GLN A 50 12.15 17.57 3.22
C GLN A 50 11.21 18.69 3.71
N GLN A 51 9.90 18.45 3.81
CA GLN A 51 8.87 19.41 4.27
C GLN A 51 8.23 19.02 5.61
N ARG A 52 8.78 17.99 6.26
CA ARG A 52 8.31 17.43 7.54
C ARG A 52 8.21 18.47 8.67
N SER A 53 9.00 19.55 8.60
CA SER A 53 8.96 20.68 9.56
C SER A 53 7.71 21.55 9.47
N GLU A 54 6.91 21.48 8.39
CA GLU A 54 5.74 22.33 8.17
C GLU A 54 4.41 21.55 8.23
N MET A 55 4.48 20.22 8.38
CA MET A 55 3.32 19.33 8.34
C MET A 55 2.70 19.17 9.74
N GLN A 56 1.38 19.34 9.83
CA GLN A 56 0.64 19.19 11.10
C GLN A 56 0.71 17.74 11.61
N GLU A 57 0.85 17.54 12.93
CA GLU A 57 0.98 16.22 13.58
C GLU A 57 -0.01 15.13 13.11
N PRO A 58 -1.31 15.41 12.86
CA PRO A 58 -2.24 14.39 12.38
C PRO A 58 -1.89 13.85 10.99
N LEU A 59 -1.38 14.71 10.10
CA LEU A 59 -1.01 14.32 8.74
C LEU A 59 0.24 13.43 8.73
N LEU A 60 1.14 13.60 9.70
CA LEU A 60 2.34 12.77 9.87
C LEU A 60 2.00 11.34 10.29
N LEU A 61 0.97 11.15 11.13
CA LEU A 61 0.51 9.81 11.53
C LEU A 61 -0.11 9.04 10.36
N HIS A 62 -0.98 9.69 9.58
CA HIS A 62 -1.58 9.07 8.39
C HIS A 62 -0.53 8.73 7.32
N HIS A 63 0.52 9.54 7.23
CA HIS A 63 1.64 9.32 6.33
C HIS A 63 2.44 8.06 6.72
N ASP A 64 2.83 7.91 7.99
CA ASP A 64 3.56 6.73 8.46
C ASP A 64 2.73 5.45 8.28
N MET A 65 1.42 5.54 8.50
CA MET A 65 0.50 4.44 8.25
C MET A 65 0.44 4.06 6.77
N ALA A 66 0.34 5.03 5.86
CA ALA A 66 0.30 4.78 4.42
C ALA A 66 1.58 4.10 3.91
N VAL A 67 2.76 4.58 4.34
CA VAL A 67 4.05 3.99 3.97
C VAL A 67 4.14 2.53 4.44
N ARG A 68 3.81 2.26 5.72
CA ARG A 68 3.82 0.89 6.27
C ARG A 68 2.90 -0.07 5.52
N LEU A 69 1.72 0.42 5.12
CA LEU A 69 0.77 -0.38 4.34
C LEU A 69 1.31 -0.72 2.96
N ILE A 70 1.91 0.26 2.28
CA ILE A 70 2.50 0.07 0.96
C ILE A 70 3.67 -0.93 1.04
N GLU A 71 4.58 -0.77 2.00
CA GLU A 71 5.71 -1.69 2.20
C GLU A 71 5.25 -3.12 2.47
N ARG A 72 4.23 -3.28 3.33
CA ARG A 72 3.63 -4.59 3.61
C ARG A 72 3.03 -5.20 2.33
N LEU A 73 2.32 -4.41 1.53
CA LEU A 73 1.66 -4.89 0.33
C LEU A 73 2.68 -5.33 -0.73
N VAL A 74 3.81 -4.64 -0.86
CA VAL A 74 4.94 -5.06 -1.71
C VAL A 74 5.42 -6.46 -1.33
N ILE A 75 5.64 -6.73 -0.04
CA ILE A 75 6.08 -8.06 0.44
C ILE A 75 5.08 -9.15 0.07
N GLN A 76 3.78 -8.86 0.19
CA GLN A 76 2.72 -9.83 -0.10
C GLN A 76 2.56 -10.09 -1.59
N VAL A 77 2.67 -9.05 -2.42
CA VAL A 77 2.64 -9.18 -3.88
C VAL A 77 3.83 -10.00 -4.37
N ASP A 78 5.01 -9.79 -3.78
CA ASP A 78 6.20 -10.60 -4.09
C ASP A 78 6.01 -12.07 -3.73
N ALA A 79 5.35 -12.34 -2.61
CA ALA A 79 5.01 -13.71 -2.19
C ALA A 79 3.90 -14.33 -3.06
N ALA A 80 2.99 -13.52 -3.60
CA ALA A 80 1.89 -13.93 -4.48
C ALA A 80 2.30 -14.14 -5.94
N GLY A 81 3.60 -13.97 -6.26
CA GLY A 81 4.15 -14.22 -7.59
C GLY A 81 3.66 -15.54 -8.18
N PRO A 82 3.55 -15.62 -9.53
CA PRO A 82 2.74 -16.63 -10.19
C PRO A 82 3.09 -18.00 -9.66
N LEU A 83 2.11 -18.63 -8.99
CA LEU A 83 2.14 -20.05 -8.65
C LEU A 83 2.64 -20.76 -9.89
N ARG A 84 3.87 -21.29 -9.83
CA ARG A 84 4.41 -22.14 -10.88
C ARG A 84 3.39 -23.26 -11.04
N ARG A 85 2.55 -23.17 -12.08
CA ARG A 85 1.69 -24.27 -12.51
C ARG A 85 2.62 -25.44 -12.79
N GLY A 86 2.70 -26.37 -11.85
CA GLY A 86 3.20 -27.72 -12.10
C GLY A 86 2.26 -28.44 -13.04
#